data_AF-A0A395NWQ6-F1
#
_entry.id   AF-A0A395NWQ6-F1
#
_cell.length_a   1.000
_cell.length_b   1.000
_cell.length_c   1.000
_cell.angle_alpha   90.00
_cell.angle_beta   90.00
_cell.angle_gamma   90.00
#
_symmetry.space_group_name_H-M   'P 1'
#
loop_
_entity.id
_entity.type
_entity.pdbx_description
1 polymer ?
#
loop_
_entity_poly.entity_id
_entity_poly.type
_entity_poly.pdbx_seq_one_letter_code
_entity_poly.pdbx_strand_id
1 'polypeptide(L)'
;MRPFILWNAVRLTPCLNRIRTIFGLPPRVDDSDRCRNHFAIAYEAQPDTAQVDYNFYTALNNIAGSAQLQARVGYFGICVNPDGGSWLCSNNATALAKEVSVDQDPLNLIWLAAQFKDMIVFPYLIIIAIIFAFICLLLLATFPGWHEEEDSEGSEREVKPFPSRPVSQIALAIIFISSIFVLVSVLWQHTASVAASVIAQDFGNGVVKSGVGTSAMVMGWFSFTLLIIVTIGLLVMILSIRVLSSMV
;
A
#
# COMPACT_ATOMS: atom_id res chain seq x y z
N MET A 1 9.46 11.22 3.33
CA MET A 1 8.69 9.96 3.49
C MET A 1 7.27 10.20 3.02
N ARG A 2 6.85 9.60 1.90
CA ARG A 2 5.49 9.73 1.38
C ARG A 2 4.61 8.69 2.08
N PRO A 3 3.44 9.06 2.64
CA PRO A 3 2.59 8.10 3.33
C PRO A 3 2.09 7.05 2.34
N PHE A 4 2.03 5.81 2.83
CA PHE A 4 1.80 4.60 2.04
C PHE A 4 0.39 4.50 1.42
N ILE A 5 -0.51 5.44 1.68
CA ILE A 5 -1.87 5.45 1.12
C ILE A 5 -1.97 6.55 0.05
N LEU A 6 -1.67 6.18 -1.20
CA LEU A 6 -1.92 6.99 -2.38
C LEU A 6 -2.85 6.21 -3.32
N TRP A 7 -3.92 6.83 -3.80
CA TRP A 7 -4.31 6.63 -5.19
C TRP A 7 -4.53 7.95 -5.90
N ASN A 8 -3.73 8.15 -6.94
CA ASN A 8 -4.13 8.95 -8.07
C ASN A 8 -5.05 8.05 -8.91
N ALA A 9 -6.34 8.37 -8.95
CA ALA A 9 -7.18 7.93 -10.05
C ALA A 9 -6.75 8.72 -11.30
N VAL A 10 -5.65 8.31 -11.93
CA VAL A 10 -5.47 8.62 -13.35
C VAL A 10 -6.47 7.73 -14.07
N ARG A 11 -7.69 8.24 -14.27
CA ARG A 11 -8.46 7.82 -15.43
C ARG A 11 -7.66 8.33 -16.62
N LEU A 12 -6.89 7.43 -17.24
CA LEU A 12 -6.28 7.60 -18.56
C LEU A 12 -7.43 7.74 -19.58
N THR A 13 -8.04 8.90 -19.60
CA THR A 13 -8.64 9.49 -20.80
C THR A 13 -7.86 10.79 -20.98
N PRO A 14 -6.83 10.80 -21.83
CA PRO A 14 -5.96 11.96 -21.94
C PRO A 14 -6.78 13.15 -22.48
N CYS A 15 -6.50 14.36 -21.97
CA CYS A 15 -6.86 15.62 -22.61
C CYS A 15 -6.36 15.54 -24.07
N LEU A 16 -7.20 15.11 -25.00
CA LEU A 16 -6.88 14.88 -26.41
C LEU A 16 -6.99 16.20 -27.21
N ASN A 17 -6.41 17.28 -26.66
CA ASN A 17 -6.44 18.61 -27.28
C ASN A 17 -5.26 18.88 -28.23
N ARG A 18 -4.40 17.87 -28.48
CA ARG A 18 -3.34 17.97 -29.50
C ARG A 18 -3.80 17.54 -30.91
N ILE A 19 -4.95 16.88 -31.05
CA ILE A 19 -5.52 16.53 -32.38
C ILE A 19 -6.42 17.64 -32.94
N ARG A 20 -7.15 18.39 -32.11
CA ARG A 20 -8.03 19.47 -32.59
C ARG A 20 -7.28 20.67 -33.18
N THR A 21 -6.06 20.94 -32.74
CA THR A 21 -5.19 21.98 -33.32
C THR A 21 -4.76 21.67 -34.75
N ILE A 22 -4.73 20.38 -35.13
CA ILE A 22 -4.43 19.93 -36.50
C ILE A 22 -5.66 20.13 -37.42
N PHE A 23 -6.88 20.07 -36.88
CA PHE A 23 -8.13 20.13 -37.63
C PHE A 23 -8.85 21.49 -37.60
N GLY A 24 -8.24 22.55 -37.05
CA GLY A 24 -8.75 23.93 -37.16
C GLY A 24 -10.14 24.18 -36.56
N LEU A 25 -10.58 23.34 -35.61
CA LEU A 25 -11.89 23.52 -34.95
C LEU A 25 -11.77 24.52 -33.78
N PRO A 26 -12.73 25.45 -33.60
CA PRO A 26 -12.71 26.39 -32.50
C PRO A 26 -12.82 25.66 -31.15
N PRO A 27 -12.07 26.10 -30.11
CA PRO A 27 -12.15 25.50 -28.78
C PRO A 27 -13.54 25.73 -28.16
N ARG A 28 -14.14 24.68 -27.58
CA ARG A 28 -15.27 24.88 -26.66
C ARG A 28 -14.73 25.57 -25.41
N VAL A 29 -15.39 26.65 -25.01
CA VAL A 29 -15.05 27.51 -23.86
C VAL A 29 -15.05 26.73 -22.52
N ASP A 30 -15.64 25.54 -22.47
CA ASP A 30 -15.76 24.68 -21.27
C ASP A 30 -14.55 23.76 -20.95
N ASP A 31 -13.54 23.63 -21.82
CA ASP A 31 -12.44 22.65 -21.64
C ASP A 31 -11.13 23.26 -21.11
N SER A 32 -11.00 24.60 -21.09
CA SER A 32 -9.79 25.29 -20.61
C SER A 32 -9.60 25.17 -19.09
N ASP A 33 -10.68 25.25 -18.34
CA ASP A 33 -10.63 25.28 -16.87
C ASP A 33 -10.57 23.88 -16.25
N ARG A 34 -10.84 22.83 -17.05
CA ARG A 34 -10.85 21.43 -16.59
C ARG A 34 -9.46 20.79 -16.54
N CYS A 35 -8.52 21.16 -17.42
CA CYS A 35 -7.15 20.60 -17.40
C CYS A 35 -6.17 21.39 -16.50
N ARG A 36 -6.54 22.58 -15.96
CA ARG A 36 -5.68 23.35 -15.01
C ARG A 36 -5.82 22.91 -13.55
N ASN A 37 -6.94 22.26 -13.19
CA ASN A 37 -7.27 21.85 -11.82
C ASN A 37 -6.87 20.40 -11.48
N HIS A 38 -5.87 19.84 -12.15
CA HIS A 38 -5.55 18.41 -12.04
C HIS A 38 -4.82 17.99 -10.74
N PHE A 39 -4.64 18.89 -9.76
CA PHE A 39 -4.06 18.56 -8.45
C PHE A 39 -5.00 18.69 -7.24
N ALA A 40 -6.20 19.26 -7.43
CA ALA A 40 -7.24 19.31 -6.40
C ALA A 40 -8.61 19.29 -7.08
N ILE A 41 -9.07 18.09 -7.46
CA ILE A 41 -10.47 17.92 -7.86
C ILE A 41 -11.27 18.08 -6.57
N ALA A 42 -11.95 19.23 -6.42
CA ALA A 42 -12.93 19.43 -5.37
C ALA A 42 -13.94 18.28 -5.46
N TYR A 43 -14.02 17.47 -4.40
CA TYR A 43 -14.97 16.38 -4.32
C TYR A 43 -16.37 16.99 -4.19
N GLU A 44 -17.23 16.73 -5.16
CA GLU A 44 -18.65 17.10 -5.07
C GLU A 44 -19.38 15.99 -4.30
N ALA A 45 -19.98 16.36 -3.18
CA ALA A 45 -20.77 15.44 -2.38
C ALA A 45 -21.96 14.94 -3.19
N GLN A 46 -22.19 13.62 -3.17
CA GLN A 46 -23.31 12.98 -3.85
C GLN A 46 -24.10 12.19 -2.81
N PRO A 47 -25.31 12.64 -2.45
CA PRO A 47 -26.16 11.93 -1.51
C PRO A 47 -26.77 10.69 -2.16
N ASP A 48 -26.98 9.64 -1.36
CA ASP A 48 -27.71 8.46 -1.82
C ASP A 48 -29.22 8.65 -1.63
N THR A 49 -29.99 8.38 -2.67
CA THR A 49 -31.46 8.39 -2.64
C THR A 49 -32.08 7.33 -1.72
N ALA A 50 -31.30 6.34 -1.29
CA ALA A 50 -31.72 5.35 -0.30
C ALA A 50 -31.74 5.88 1.16
N GLN A 51 -31.28 7.11 1.40
CA GLN A 51 -31.30 7.72 2.73
C GLN A 51 -32.73 7.97 3.21
N VAL A 52 -33.03 7.54 4.44
CA VAL A 52 -34.36 7.70 5.06
C VAL A 52 -34.66 9.18 5.38
N ASP A 53 -33.63 9.96 5.72
CA ASP A 53 -33.76 11.41 5.99
C ASP A 53 -32.72 12.22 5.20
N TYR A 54 -33.18 12.86 4.12
CA TYR A 54 -32.37 13.71 3.26
C TYR A 54 -31.95 15.04 3.95
N ASN A 55 -32.65 15.45 5.02
CA ASN A 55 -32.29 16.65 5.76
C ASN A 55 -30.97 16.48 6.51
N PHE A 56 -30.61 15.25 6.88
CA PHE A 56 -29.34 14.94 7.52
C PHE A 56 -28.14 15.23 6.60
N TYR A 57 -28.24 14.84 5.32
CA TYR A 57 -27.24 15.21 4.31
C TYR A 57 -27.10 16.73 4.18
N THR A 58 -28.23 17.44 4.11
CA THR A 58 -28.23 18.91 3.96
C THR A 58 -27.58 19.60 5.16
N ALA A 59 -27.85 19.11 6.38
CA ALA A 59 -27.21 19.61 7.59
C ALA A 59 -25.69 19.36 7.60
N LEU A 60 -25.26 18.14 7.23
CA LEU A 60 -23.83 17.80 7.13
C LEU A 60 -23.12 18.61 6.05
N ASN A 61 -23.76 18.84 4.91
CA ASN A 61 -23.21 19.65 3.82
C ASN A 61 -23.07 21.12 4.24
N ASN A 62 -24.01 21.65 5.03
CA ASN A 62 -23.90 23.00 5.59
C ASN A 62 -22.77 23.12 6.64
N ILE A 63 -22.55 22.07 7.43
CA ILE A 63 -21.45 22.01 8.42
C ILE A 63 -20.09 21.90 7.72
N ALA A 64 -19.98 21.06 6.68
CA ALA A 64 -18.78 20.94 5.88
C ALA A 64 -18.47 22.22 5.09
N GLY A 65 -19.53 22.92 4.63
CA GLY A 65 -19.42 24.20 3.95
C GLY A 65 -18.46 24.14 2.76
N SER A 66 -17.43 24.98 2.79
CA SER A 66 -16.36 25.02 1.78
C SER A 66 -15.05 24.38 2.26
N ALA A 67 -15.05 23.62 3.35
CA ALA A 67 -13.84 22.99 3.88
C ALA A 67 -13.26 21.97 2.88
N GLN A 68 -11.95 22.04 2.65
CA GLN A 68 -11.24 21.14 1.73
C GLN A 68 -10.12 20.39 2.46
N LEU A 69 -10.50 19.55 3.43
CA LEU A 69 -9.57 18.75 4.20
C LEU A 69 -9.30 17.38 3.57
N GLN A 70 -8.03 17.06 3.33
CA GLN A 70 -7.60 15.71 2.96
C GLN A 70 -6.75 15.10 4.07
N ALA A 71 -7.20 14.02 4.68
CA ALA A 71 -6.42 13.23 5.64
C ALA A 71 -5.91 11.92 5.02
N ARG A 72 -4.68 11.54 5.37
CA ARG A 72 -4.05 10.26 5.01
C ARG A 72 -3.45 9.62 6.24
N VAL A 73 -3.68 8.33 6.41
CA VAL A 73 -3.16 7.56 7.54
C VAL A 73 -2.13 6.55 7.05
N GLY A 74 -1.08 6.31 7.81
CA GLY A 74 -0.16 5.21 7.60
C GLY A 74 0.32 4.63 8.94
N TYR A 75 1.16 3.58 8.87
CA TYR A 75 1.73 2.92 10.06
C TYR A 75 2.39 3.88 11.05
N PHE A 76 3.06 4.92 10.54
CA PHE A 76 3.94 5.78 11.33
C PHE A 76 3.35 7.16 11.65
N GLY A 77 2.11 7.45 11.22
CA GLY A 77 1.53 8.76 11.45
C GLY A 77 0.35 9.11 10.54
N ILE A 78 -0.13 10.34 10.73
CA ILE A 78 -1.24 10.94 10.02
C ILE A 78 -0.70 12.17 9.28
N CYS A 79 -1.12 12.35 8.04
CA CYS A 79 -0.81 13.52 7.23
C CYS A 79 -2.12 14.18 6.80
N VAL A 80 -2.25 15.49 7.00
CA VAL A 80 -3.43 16.26 6.59
C VAL A 80 -3.04 17.39 5.67
N ASN A 81 -3.97 17.77 4.81
CA ASN A 81 -3.88 18.94 3.96
C ASN A 81 -5.18 19.75 4.17
N PRO A 82 -5.16 20.83 4.97
CA PRO A 82 -6.37 21.53 5.40
C PRO A 82 -7.00 22.41 4.31
N ASP A 83 -6.21 22.91 3.37
CA ASP A 83 -6.66 23.87 2.34
C ASP A 83 -6.28 23.43 0.90
N GLY A 84 -5.96 22.14 0.71
CA GLY A 84 -5.47 21.62 -0.57
C GLY A 84 -4.03 22.04 -0.94
N GLY A 85 -3.36 22.85 -0.12
CA GLY A 85 -1.97 23.28 -0.28
C GLY A 85 -0.93 22.31 0.32
N SER A 86 -0.44 22.63 1.51
CA SER A 86 0.68 21.93 2.16
C SER A 86 0.24 20.74 3.01
N TRP A 87 1.11 19.74 3.14
CA TRP A 87 0.89 18.57 3.97
C TRP A 87 1.53 18.74 5.35
N LEU A 88 0.73 18.62 6.39
CA LEU A 88 1.16 18.58 7.79
C LEU A 88 1.12 17.12 8.25
N CYS A 89 2.27 16.56 8.60
CA CYS A 89 2.39 15.16 9.03
C CYS A 89 2.86 15.09 10.49
N SER A 90 2.13 14.34 11.31
CA SER A 90 2.48 14.10 12.72
C SER A 90 2.08 12.70 13.15
N ASN A 91 2.81 12.13 14.10
CA ASN A 91 2.39 10.89 14.77
C ASN A 91 1.39 11.16 15.90
N ASN A 92 1.31 12.41 16.37
CA ASN A 92 0.40 12.84 17.43
C ASN A 92 -0.77 13.63 16.81
N ALA A 93 -1.97 13.04 16.84
CA ALA A 93 -3.18 13.65 16.31
C ALA A 93 -3.57 14.94 17.05
N THR A 94 -3.33 15.01 18.36
CA THR A 94 -3.61 16.21 19.17
C THR A 94 -2.70 17.37 18.80
N ALA A 95 -1.44 17.09 18.45
CA ALA A 95 -0.55 18.11 17.93
C ALA A 95 -1.04 18.63 16.56
N LEU A 96 -1.55 17.74 15.71
CA LEU A 96 -2.06 18.09 14.40
C LEU A 96 -3.37 18.90 14.49
N ALA A 97 -4.27 18.53 15.39
CA ALA A 97 -5.52 19.25 15.63
C ALA A 97 -5.33 20.65 16.21
N LYS A 98 -4.16 20.97 16.80
CA LYS A 98 -3.83 22.33 17.26
C LYS A 98 -3.40 23.27 16.13
N GLU A 99 -2.88 22.71 15.05
CA GLU A 99 -2.41 23.47 13.88
C GLU A 99 -3.51 23.66 12.82
N VAL A 100 -4.68 23.03 13.01
CA VAL A 100 -5.82 23.09 12.09
C VAL A 100 -6.98 23.78 12.77
N SER A 101 -7.65 24.71 12.07
CA SER A 101 -8.80 25.44 12.62
C SER A 101 -10.09 24.61 12.55
N VAL A 102 -11.08 25.00 13.35
CA VAL A 102 -12.41 24.34 13.37
C VAL A 102 -13.11 24.45 12.02
N ASP A 103 -12.90 25.55 11.29
CA ASP A 103 -13.49 25.77 9.96
C ASP A 103 -12.86 24.86 8.89
N GLN A 104 -11.63 24.39 9.12
CA GLN A 104 -10.91 23.48 8.22
C GLN A 104 -11.25 22.01 8.49
N ASP A 105 -11.54 21.63 9.73
CA ASP A 105 -11.98 20.27 10.09
C ASP A 105 -13.33 20.25 10.84
N PRO A 106 -14.43 20.69 10.20
CA PRO A 106 -15.74 20.78 10.87
C PRO A 106 -16.35 19.41 11.21
N LEU A 107 -15.87 18.34 10.57
CA LEU A 107 -16.32 16.96 10.75
C LEU A 107 -15.38 16.14 11.65
N ASN A 108 -14.33 16.76 12.20
CA ASN A 108 -13.35 16.11 13.07
C ASN A 108 -12.71 14.86 12.43
N LEU A 109 -12.38 14.95 11.15
CA LEU A 109 -11.73 13.90 10.37
C LEU A 109 -10.33 13.58 10.90
N ILE A 110 -9.66 14.52 11.57
CA ILE A 110 -8.36 14.28 12.22
C ILE A 110 -8.51 13.26 13.35
N TRP A 111 -9.55 13.38 14.17
CA TRP A 111 -9.82 12.42 15.24
C TRP A 111 -10.23 11.04 14.67
N LEU A 112 -11.05 11.03 13.62
CA LEU A 112 -11.42 9.79 12.93
C LEU A 112 -10.17 9.07 12.36
N ALA A 113 -9.27 9.84 11.74
CA ALA A 113 -8.01 9.35 11.23
C ALA A 113 -7.10 8.79 12.33
N ALA A 114 -7.12 9.40 13.53
CA ALA A 114 -6.39 8.91 14.68
C ALA A 114 -6.94 7.58 15.20
N GLN A 115 -8.26 7.46 15.32
CA GLN A 115 -8.87 6.19 15.70
C GLN A 115 -8.60 5.08 14.69
N PHE A 116 -8.65 5.39 13.40
CA PHE A 116 -8.27 4.43 12.36
C PHE A 116 -6.83 3.95 12.53
N LYS A 117 -5.88 4.87 12.77
CA LYS A 117 -4.47 4.52 13.00
C LYS A 117 -4.30 3.58 14.19
N ASP A 118 -4.90 3.90 15.32
CA ASP A 118 -4.61 3.18 16.57
C ASP A 118 -5.31 1.80 16.63
N MET A 119 -6.44 1.63 15.95
CA MET A 119 -7.24 0.39 16.00
C MET A 119 -6.97 -0.58 14.85
N ILE A 120 -6.65 -0.09 13.65
CA ILE A 120 -6.63 -0.92 12.43
C ILE A 120 -5.21 -1.21 11.95
N VAL A 121 -4.28 -0.30 12.22
CA VAL A 121 -2.95 -0.32 11.63
C VAL A 121 -1.98 -1.06 12.56
N PHE A 122 -1.96 -2.40 12.49
CA PHE A 122 -1.07 -3.27 13.28
C PHE A 122 0.21 -3.66 12.49
N PRO A 123 1.36 -2.98 12.69
CA PRO A 123 2.58 -3.24 11.90
C PRO A 123 3.40 -4.46 12.36
N TYR A 124 3.17 -4.97 13.57
CA TYR A 124 4.11 -5.88 14.22
C TYR A 124 4.32 -7.21 13.46
N LEU A 125 3.28 -7.77 12.86
CA LEU A 125 3.40 -9.00 12.06
C LEU A 125 4.28 -8.81 10.82
N ILE A 126 4.17 -7.67 10.13
CA ILE A 126 5.01 -7.34 8.98
C ILE A 126 6.46 -7.18 9.42
N ILE A 127 6.71 -6.50 10.54
CA ILE A 127 8.07 -6.30 11.07
C ILE A 127 8.73 -7.66 11.36
N ILE A 128 8.02 -8.57 12.02
CA ILE A 128 8.51 -9.93 12.31
C ILE A 128 8.76 -10.70 10.99
N ALA A 129 7.86 -10.59 10.02
CA ALA A 129 8.04 -11.26 8.73
C ALA A 129 9.28 -10.77 7.97
N ILE A 130 9.59 -9.46 8.03
CA ILE A 130 10.79 -8.87 7.45
C ILE A 130 12.05 -9.43 8.13
N ILE A 131 12.06 -9.55 9.46
CA ILE A 131 13.19 -10.13 10.21
C ILE A 131 13.42 -11.58 9.77
N PHE A 132 12.36 -12.38 9.66
CA PHE A 132 12.46 -13.77 9.19
C PHE A 132 12.95 -13.86 7.74
N ALA A 133 12.45 -13.01 6.85
CA ALA A 133 12.91 -12.95 5.46
C ALA A 133 14.40 -12.57 5.38
N PHE A 134 14.84 -11.61 6.20
CA PHE A 134 16.25 -11.20 6.27
C PHE A 134 17.15 -12.34 6.80
N ILE A 135 16.74 -13.05 7.84
CA ILE A 135 17.46 -14.23 8.34
C ILE A 135 17.57 -15.30 7.24
N CYS A 136 16.48 -15.55 6.48
CA CYS A 136 16.51 -16.49 5.35
C CYS A 136 17.54 -16.06 4.29
N LEU A 137 17.59 -14.76 3.95
CA LEU A 137 18.60 -14.22 3.03
C LEU A 137 20.02 -14.39 3.55
N LEU A 138 20.28 -14.20 4.86
CA LEU A 138 21.61 -14.43 5.44
C LEU A 138 22.01 -15.91 5.38
N LEU A 139 21.08 -16.83 5.67
CA LEU A 139 21.32 -18.27 5.56
C LEU A 139 21.63 -18.67 4.11
N LEU A 140 20.94 -18.06 3.14
CA LEU A 140 21.20 -18.26 1.71
C LEU A 140 22.53 -17.63 1.27
N ALA A 141 22.92 -16.50 1.84
CA ALA A 141 24.18 -15.83 1.54
C ALA A 141 25.41 -16.58 2.09
N THR A 142 25.24 -17.36 3.17
CA THR A 142 26.33 -18.19 3.73
C THR A 142 26.66 -19.44 2.92
N PHE A 143 25.95 -19.75 1.83
CA PHE A 143 26.34 -20.85 0.96
C PHE A 143 27.64 -20.49 0.22
N PRO A 144 28.72 -21.29 0.38
CA PRO A 144 29.97 -21.03 -0.31
C PRO A 144 29.72 -21.07 -1.82
N GLY A 145 30.20 -20.04 -2.51
CA GLY A 145 30.17 -19.96 -3.97
C GLY A 145 31.02 -21.06 -4.61
N TRP A 146 30.89 -21.17 -5.93
CA TRP A 146 31.69 -22.04 -6.80
C TRP A 146 33.15 -22.11 -6.33
N HIS A 147 33.64 -23.33 -6.05
CA HIS A 147 35.04 -23.56 -5.77
C HIS A 147 35.58 -24.55 -6.81
N GLU A 148 36.68 -24.18 -7.45
CA GLU A 148 37.40 -25.04 -8.37
C GLU A 148 38.26 -25.98 -7.52
N GLU A 149 38.08 -27.29 -7.70
CA GLU A 149 38.99 -28.30 -7.16
C GLU A 149 39.78 -28.90 -8.34
N GLU A 150 41.09 -29.04 -8.15
CA GLU A 150 42.00 -29.61 -9.14
C GLU A 150 42.04 -31.14 -8.94
N ASP A 151 41.52 -31.90 -9.91
CA ASP A 151 41.55 -33.38 -9.86
C ASP A 151 42.99 -33.91 -10.01
N SER A 152 43.26 -35.15 -9.60
CA SER A 152 44.59 -35.78 -9.70
C SER A 152 45.15 -35.94 -11.13
N GLU A 153 44.35 -35.66 -12.16
CA GLU A 153 44.74 -35.60 -13.58
C GLU A 153 45.04 -34.17 -14.09
N GLY A 154 44.98 -33.15 -13.22
CA GLY A 154 45.22 -31.74 -13.60
C GLY A 154 44.06 -31.09 -14.37
N SER A 155 42.86 -31.69 -14.33
CA SER A 155 41.64 -31.11 -14.87
C SER A 155 40.93 -30.31 -13.78
N GLU A 156 40.71 -29.02 -14.02
CA GLU A 156 39.87 -28.18 -13.17
C GLU A 156 38.43 -28.71 -13.20
N ARG A 157 37.88 -29.05 -12.04
CA ARG A 157 36.46 -29.36 -11.87
C ARG A 157 35.81 -28.33 -10.96
N GLU A 158 34.78 -27.68 -11.47
CA GLU A 158 33.88 -26.89 -10.64
C GLU A 158 33.06 -27.82 -9.75
N VAL A 159 33.42 -27.91 -8.47
CA VAL A 159 32.64 -28.66 -7.48
C VAL A 159 31.62 -27.70 -6.89
N LYS A 160 30.34 -28.02 -7.09
CA LYS A 160 29.23 -27.26 -6.50
C LYS A 160 28.91 -27.88 -5.14
N PRO A 161 29.30 -27.26 -4.01
CA PRO A 161 28.98 -27.83 -2.70
C PRO A 161 27.46 -27.90 -2.54
N PHE A 162 26.93 -29.10 -2.27
CA PHE A 162 25.52 -29.26 -1.98
C PHE A 162 25.17 -28.45 -0.73
N PRO A 163 24.11 -27.61 -0.76
CA PRO A 163 23.70 -26.85 0.40
C PRO A 163 23.39 -27.83 1.54
N SER A 164 23.87 -27.51 2.75
CA SER A 164 23.67 -28.40 3.89
C SER A 164 22.16 -28.60 4.12
N ARG A 165 21.75 -29.87 4.21
CA ARG A 165 20.35 -30.28 4.41
C ARG A 165 19.65 -29.51 5.55
N PRO A 166 20.25 -29.32 6.75
CA PRO A 166 19.57 -28.60 7.83
C PRO A 166 19.37 -27.11 7.51
N VAL A 167 20.36 -26.42 6.92
CA VAL A 167 20.24 -25.00 6.57
C VAL A 167 19.15 -24.79 5.53
N SER A 168 19.08 -25.65 4.51
CA SER A 168 18.04 -25.59 3.48
C SER A 168 16.63 -25.82 4.04
N GLN A 169 16.47 -26.76 4.97
CA GLN A 169 15.18 -27.01 5.63
C GLN A 169 14.75 -25.87 6.55
N ILE A 170 15.69 -25.30 7.32
CA ILE A 170 15.42 -24.15 8.19
C ILE A 170 15.06 -22.93 7.34
N ALA A 171 15.80 -22.67 6.26
CA ALA A 171 15.51 -21.57 5.34
C ALA A 171 14.11 -21.69 4.72
N LEU A 172 13.72 -22.89 4.29
CA LEU A 172 12.37 -23.19 3.77
C LEU A 172 11.28 -22.93 4.83
N ALA A 173 11.48 -23.40 6.07
CA ALA A 173 10.50 -23.22 7.13
C ALA A 173 10.32 -21.74 7.50
N ILE A 174 11.42 -20.99 7.63
CA ILE A 174 11.39 -19.58 7.99
C ILE A 174 10.73 -18.73 6.89
N ILE A 175 11.05 -18.97 5.61
CA ILE A 175 10.43 -18.22 4.51
C ILE A 175 8.93 -18.53 4.38
N PHE A 176 8.54 -19.79 4.61
CA PHE A 176 7.14 -20.19 4.62
C PHE A 176 6.34 -19.49 5.72
N ILE A 177 6.86 -19.47 6.95
CA ILE A 177 6.23 -18.75 8.08
C ILE A 177 6.16 -17.25 7.79
N SER A 178 7.24 -16.66 7.24
CA SER A 178 7.25 -15.25 6.82
C SER A 178 6.16 -14.96 5.80
N SER A 179 5.97 -15.83 4.80
CA SER A 179 4.92 -15.67 3.78
C SER A 179 3.51 -15.68 4.38
N ILE A 180 3.26 -16.53 5.37
CA ILE A 180 1.97 -16.58 6.09
C ILE A 180 1.74 -15.29 6.88
N PHE A 181 2.75 -14.78 7.58
CA PHE A 181 2.62 -13.53 8.34
C PHE A 181 2.35 -12.33 7.43
N VAL A 182 3.02 -12.25 6.27
CA VAL A 182 2.71 -11.22 5.27
C VAL A 182 1.28 -11.38 4.73
N LEU A 183 0.86 -12.61 4.41
CA LEU A 183 -0.49 -12.87 3.92
C LEU A 183 -1.56 -12.42 4.93
N VAL A 184 -1.45 -12.86 6.18
CA VAL A 184 -2.38 -12.48 7.25
C VAL A 184 -2.39 -10.97 7.45
N SER A 185 -1.21 -10.33 7.42
CA SER A 185 -1.11 -8.87 7.58
C SER A 185 -1.79 -8.11 6.45
N VAL A 186 -1.50 -8.45 5.19
CA VAL A 186 -2.07 -7.77 4.01
C VAL A 186 -3.57 -7.99 3.93
N LEU A 187 -4.06 -9.21 4.21
CA LEU A 187 -5.49 -9.51 4.25
C LEU A 187 -6.21 -8.70 5.33
N TRP A 188 -5.67 -8.68 6.55
CA TRP A 188 -6.22 -7.89 7.65
C TRP A 188 -6.29 -6.40 7.32
N GLN A 189 -5.18 -5.84 6.81
CA GLN A 189 -5.10 -4.44 6.45
C GLN A 189 -6.07 -4.09 5.31
N HIS A 190 -6.20 -4.97 4.31
CA HIS A 190 -7.15 -4.79 3.22
C HIS A 190 -8.59 -4.78 3.74
N THR A 191 -9.01 -5.80 4.48
CA THR A 191 -10.40 -5.92 4.95
C THR A 191 -10.76 -4.80 5.93
N ALA A 192 -9.90 -4.51 6.89
CA ALA A 192 -10.14 -3.48 7.89
C ALA A 192 -10.14 -2.06 7.29
N SER A 193 -9.24 -1.77 6.34
CA SER A 193 -9.23 -0.47 5.65
C SER A 193 -10.44 -0.27 4.73
N VAL A 194 -10.88 -1.32 4.03
CA VAL A 194 -12.11 -1.27 3.23
C VAL A 194 -13.32 -1.01 4.13
N ALA A 195 -13.48 -1.79 5.21
CA ALA A 195 -14.59 -1.62 6.14
C ALA A 195 -14.65 -0.20 6.73
N ALA A 196 -13.51 0.32 7.21
CA ALA A 196 -13.45 1.68 7.73
C ALA A 196 -13.76 2.74 6.68
N SER A 197 -13.33 2.54 5.43
CA SER A 197 -13.61 3.50 4.36
C SER A 197 -15.09 3.58 4.01
N VAL A 198 -15.78 2.43 4.00
CA VAL A 198 -17.22 2.36 3.77
C VAL A 198 -17.97 3.01 4.93
N ILE A 199 -17.63 2.64 6.17
CA ILE A 199 -18.24 3.21 7.37
C ILE A 199 -18.07 4.75 7.40
N ALA A 200 -16.87 5.26 7.09
CA ALA A 200 -16.63 6.70 7.06
C ALA A 200 -17.43 7.43 5.96
N GLN A 201 -17.61 6.81 4.79
CA GLN A 201 -18.43 7.37 3.71
C GLN A 201 -19.92 7.36 4.06
N ASP A 202 -20.41 6.24 4.62
CA ASP A 202 -21.81 6.04 4.97
C ASP A 202 -22.25 7.00 6.09
N PHE A 203 -21.43 7.13 7.15
CA PHE A 203 -21.70 8.13 8.20
C PHE A 203 -21.61 9.56 7.67
N GLY A 204 -20.71 9.81 6.73
CA GLY A 204 -20.60 11.10 6.04
C GLY A 204 -21.77 11.39 5.09
N ASN A 205 -22.68 10.44 4.84
CA ASN A 205 -23.81 10.57 3.90
C ASN A 205 -23.42 11.15 2.54
N GLY A 206 -22.22 10.83 2.06
CA GLY A 206 -21.69 11.34 0.79
C GLY A 206 -20.95 12.68 0.87
N VAL A 207 -20.91 13.37 2.03
CA VAL A 207 -20.12 14.60 2.24
C VAL A 207 -18.62 14.29 2.39
N VAL A 208 -18.27 13.09 2.87
CA VAL A 208 -16.89 12.64 3.04
C VAL A 208 -16.56 11.53 2.06
N LYS A 209 -15.46 11.68 1.33
CA LYS A 209 -14.90 10.61 0.49
C LYS A 209 -13.74 9.94 1.21
N SER A 210 -13.92 8.68 1.61
CA SER A 210 -12.85 7.83 2.12
C SER A 210 -12.36 6.84 1.07
N GLY A 211 -11.24 6.17 1.30
CA GLY A 211 -10.76 5.14 0.39
C GLY A 211 -9.46 4.51 0.84
N VAL A 212 -9.16 3.35 0.27
CA VAL A 212 -7.92 2.61 0.53
C VAL A 212 -6.86 2.99 -0.49
N GLY A 213 -5.64 3.25 -0.02
CA GLY A 213 -4.53 3.63 -0.87
C GLY A 213 -3.94 2.41 -1.53
N THR A 214 -4.11 2.29 -2.84
CA THR A 214 -3.71 1.05 -3.51
C THR A 214 -2.19 0.92 -3.63
N SER A 215 -1.41 2.02 -3.58
CA SER A 215 0.06 1.94 -3.63
C SER A 215 0.61 1.04 -2.52
N ALA A 216 0.08 1.16 -1.30
CA ALA A 216 0.39 0.24 -0.21
C ALA A 216 0.00 -1.19 -0.54
N MET A 217 -1.21 -1.38 -1.05
CA MET A 217 -1.76 -2.69 -1.34
C MET A 217 -0.93 -3.43 -2.39
N VAL A 218 -0.55 -2.75 -3.47
CA VAL A 218 0.29 -3.32 -4.52
C VAL A 218 1.65 -3.74 -3.95
N MET A 219 2.29 -2.91 -3.11
CA MET A 219 3.57 -3.29 -2.50
C MET A 219 3.43 -4.48 -1.55
N GLY A 220 2.34 -4.57 -0.79
CA GLY A 220 2.05 -5.70 0.10
C GLY A 220 1.86 -7.02 -0.67
N TRP A 221 0.99 -7.03 -1.67
CA TRP A 221 0.74 -8.21 -2.52
C TRP A 221 1.94 -8.60 -3.38
N PHE A 222 2.70 -7.61 -3.85
CA PHE A 222 3.95 -7.84 -4.57
C PHE A 222 4.98 -8.54 -3.67
N SER A 223 5.17 -8.05 -2.43
CA SER A 223 6.03 -8.69 -1.44
C SER A 223 5.61 -10.14 -1.15
N PHE A 224 4.31 -10.38 -0.93
CA PHE A 224 3.78 -11.73 -0.74
C PHE A 224 4.09 -12.66 -1.94
N THR A 225 3.87 -12.17 -3.16
CA THR A 225 4.13 -12.93 -4.38
C THR A 225 5.60 -13.32 -4.50
N LEU A 226 6.52 -12.38 -4.19
CA LEU A 226 7.95 -12.67 -4.17
C LEU A 226 8.33 -13.72 -3.12
N LEU A 227 7.76 -13.66 -1.92
CA LEU A 227 8.01 -14.67 -0.87
C LEU A 227 7.52 -16.06 -1.30
N ILE A 228 6.38 -16.16 -2.00
CA ILE A 228 5.88 -17.41 -2.57
C ILE A 228 6.82 -17.94 -3.66
N ILE A 229 7.30 -17.08 -4.57
CA ILE A 229 8.26 -17.48 -5.62
C ILE A 229 9.53 -18.04 -4.98
N VAL A 230 10.08 -17.37 -3.95
CA VAL A 230 11.26 -17.85 -3.22
C VAL A 230 10.97 -19.19 -2.55
N THR A 231 9.81 -19.35 -1.92
CA THR A 231 9.41 -20.60 -1.27
C THR A 231 9.34 -21.76 -2.27
N ILE A 232 8.73 -21.54 -3.44
CA ILE A 232 8.66 -22.55 -4.51
C ILE A 232 10.08 -22.85 -5.04
N GLY A 233 10.91 -21.83 -5.25
CA GLY A 233 12.29 -22.00 -5.71
C GLY A 233 13.13 -22.85 -4.76
N LEU A 234 13.04 -22.61 -3.45
CA LEU A 234 13.72 -23.43 -2.43
C LEU A 234 13.17 -24.86 -2.42
N LEU A 235 11.86 -25.03 -2.54
CA LEU A 235 11.22 -26.35 -2.57
C LEU A 235 11.72 -27.17 -3.78
N VAL A 236 11.71 -26.59 -4.98
CA VAL A 236 12.20 -27.24 -6.20
C VAL A 236 13.68 -27.58 -6.07
N MET A 237 14.51 -26.67 -5.56
CA MET A 237 15.94 -26.94 -5.32
C MET A 237 16.16 -28.13 -4.38
N ILE A 238 15.43 -28.20 -3.26
CA ILE A 238 15.55 -29.31 -2.31
C ILE A 238 15.09 -30.64 -2.94
N LEU A 239 13.99 -30.65 -3.69
CA LEU A 239 13.52 -31.84 -4.38
C LEU A 239 14.52 -32.34 -5.42
N SER A 240 15.08 -31.44 -6.24
CA SER A 240 16.08 -31.79 -7.25
C SER A 240 17.30 -32.47 -6.63
N ILE A 241 17.82 -31.96 -5.51
CA ILE A 241 18.97 -32.56 -4.80
C ILE A 241 18.62 -33.96 -4.27
N ARG A 242 17.39 -34.17 -3.77
CA ARG A 242 16.96 -35.49 -3.30
C ARG A 242 16.87 -36.52 -4.42
N VAL A 243 16.37 -36.12 -5.59
CA VAL A 243 16.29 -37.00 -6.76
C VAL A 243 17.70 -37.35 -7.27
N LEU A 244 18.58 -36.36 -7.41
CA LEU A 244 19.98 -36.57 -7.80
C LEU A 244 20.72 -37.51 -6.84
N SER A 245 20.57 -37.31 -5.53
CA SER A 245 21.15 -38.18 -4.49
C SER A 245 20.57 -39.60 -4.47
N SER A 246 19.47 -39.87 -5.17
CA SER A 246 18.88 -41.21 -5.28
C SER A 246 19.28 -41.96 -6.56
N MET A 247 19.87 -41.25 -7.53
CA MET A 247 20.33 -41.82 -8.81
C MET A 247 21.84 -42.13 -8.83
N VAL A 248 22.60 -41.61 -7.86
CA VAL A 248 24.00 -41.96 -7.56
C VAL A 248 24.01 -42.95 -6.40
#